data_AF-A0AAW2TMI2-F1
#
_entry.id   AF-A0AAW2TMI2-F1
#
_cell.length_a   1.000
_cell.length_b   1.000
_cell.length_c   1.000
_cell.angle_alpha   90.00
_cell.angle_beta   90.00
_cell.angle_gamma   90.00
#
_symmetry.space_group_name_H-M   'P 1'
#
loop_
_entity.id
_entity.type
_entity.pdbx_description
1 polymer ?
#
loop_
_entity_poly.entity_id
_entity_poly.type
_entity_poly.pdbx_seq_one_letter_code
_entity_poly.pdbx_strand_id
1 'polypeptide(L)' 'MIMETNKFNGTNYNDWLRNLRIVLDFKNQGYILDKPLSTALPEGSSPEGRVTLEKWLEDNRKVRSIILASMTNDIQK' A
#
# COMPACT_ATOMS: atom_id res chain seq x y z
N MET A 1 -13.21 6.58 -10.54
CA MET A 1 -12.62 6.50 -9.18
C MET A 1 -11.61 7.63 -9.02
N ILE A 2 -11.38 8.19 -7.82
CA ILE A 2 -10.50 9.35 -7.59
C ILE A 2 -9.07 9.20 -8.17
N MET A 3 -8.60 7.95 -8.33
CA MET A 3 -7.29 7.62 -8.92
C MET A 3 -7.26 7.65 -10.46
N GLU A 4 -8.38 7.43 -11.16
CA GLU A 4 -8.38 7.40 -12.63
C GLU A 4 -8.09 8.77 -13.24
N THR A 5 -8.57 9.84 -12.60
CA THR A 5 -8.34 11.22 -13.03
C THR A 5 -7.03 11.81 -12.51
N ASN A 6 -6.43 11.20 -11.48
CA ASN A 6 -5.21 11.66 -10.82
C ASN A 6 -4.15 10.57 -10.77
N LYS A 7 -3.97 9.84 -11.88
CA LYS A 7 -2.87 8.89 -11.99
C LYS A 7 -1.54 9.62 -11.80
N PHE A 8 -0.60 8.97 -11.14
CA PHE A 8 0.73 9.52 -10.98
C PHE A 8 1.40 9.65 -12.35
N ASN A 9 1.78 10.86 -12.71
CA ASN A 9 2.37 11.20 -14.01
C ASN A 9 3.79 11.77 -13.88
N GLY A 10 4.41 11.66 -12.71
CA GLY A 10 5.75 12.16 -12.43
C GLY A 10 5.79 13.60 -11.91
N THR A 11 4.76 14.42 -12.20
CA THR A 11 4.73 15.83 -11.79
C THR A 11 3.72 16.12 -10.67
N ASN A 12 2.75 15.23 -10.45
CA ASN A 12 1.63 15.42 -9.52
C ASN A 12 1.77 14.63 -8.19
N TYR A 13 3.00 14.45 -7.68
CA TYR A 13 3.26 13.57 -6.53
C TYR A 13 2.38 13.86 -5.31
N ASN A 14 2.24 15.13 -4.90
CA ASN A 14 1.49 15.51 -3.71
C ASN A 14 -0.01 15.21 -3.83
N ASP A 15 -0.61 15.53 -5.00
CA ASP A 15 -2.02 15.26 -5.26
C ASP A 15 -2.30 13.77 -5.37
N TRP A 16 -1.43 13.05 -6.08
CA TRP A 16 -1.49 11.60 -6.17
C TRP A 16 -1.38 10.94 -4.79
N LEU A 17 -0.40 11.33 -3.97
CA LEU A 17 -0.20 10.77 -2.63
C LEU A 17 -1.39 11.05 -1.72
N ARG A 18 -1.98 12.25 -1.78
CA ARG A 18 -3.20 12.59 -1.03
C ARG A 18 -4.36 11.68 -1.43
N ASN A 19 -4.58 11.49 -2.74
CA ASN A 19 -5.66 10.63 -3.25
C ASN A 19 -5.41 9.16 -2.91
N LEU A 20 -4.16 8.70 -3.00
CA LEU A 20 -3.76 7.35 -2.60
C LEU A 20 -4.10 7.11 -1.13
N ARG A 21 -3.71 8.03 -0.22
CA ARG A 21 -4.03 7.92 1.21
C ARG A 21 -5.53 7.81 1.47
N ILE A 22 -6.35 8.64 0.82
CA ILE A 22 -7.82 8.56 0.95
C ILE A 22 -8.34 7.17 0.58
N VAL A 23 -7.85 6.60 -0.53
CA VAL A 23 -8.27 5.25 -0.99
C VAL A 23 -7.80 4.16 -0.02
N LEU A 24 -6.57 4.27 0.49
CA LEU A 24 -6.02 3.29 1.42
C LEU A 24 -6.69 3.36 2.80
N ASP A 25 -7.01 4.55 3.29
CA ASP A 25 -7.74 4.74 4.55
C ASP A 25 -9.15 4.18 4.45
N PHE A 26 -9.84 4.39 3.32
CA PHE A 26 -11.14 3.75 3.05
C PHE A 26 -11.06 2.22 3.09
N LYS A 27 -9.91 1.64 2.71
CA LYS A 27 -9.65 0.19 2.75
C LYS A 27 -9.08 -0.28 4.09
N ASN A 28 -8.83 0.61 5.05
CA ASN A 28 -8.12 0.34 6.30
C ASN A 28 -6.69 -0.20 6.09
N GLN A 29 -6.00 0.32 5.07
CA GLN A 29 -4.66 -0.11 4.64
C GLN A 29 -3.63 1.03 4.62
N GLY A 30 -4.02 2.25 5.02
CA GLY A 30 -3.12 3.42 5.05
C GLY A 30 -1.86 3.19 5.87
N TYR A 31 -1.98 2.41 6.96
CA TYR A 31 -0.88 2.05 7.86
C TYR A 31 0.31 1.36 7.18
N ILE A 32 0.11 0.75 6.00
CA ILE A 32 1.16 0.12 5.21
C ILE A 32 2.16 1.16 4.68
N LEU A 33 1.72 2.39 4.39
CA LEU A 33 2.61 3.45 3.90
C LEU A 33 3.56 3.97 4.98
N ASP A 34 3.11 3.96 6.24
CA ASP A 34 3.84 4.57 7.35
C ASP A 34 4.78 3.56 8.05
N LYS A 35 4.49 2.27 7.96
CA LYS A 35 5.20 1.22 8.69
C LYS A 35 5.65 0.09 7.78
N PRO A 36 6.92 0.08 7.34
CA PRO A 36 7.53 -1.15 6.84
C PRO A 36 7.59 -2.15 8.00
N LEU A 37 6.89 -3.28 7.89
CA LEU A 37 6.97 -4.32 8.90
C LEU A 37 8.35 -4.96 8.84
N SER A 38 9.00 -5.11 9.99
CA SER A 38 10.21 -5.91 10.08
C SER A 38 9.85 -7.35 9.72
N THR A 39 10.33 -7.82 8.57
CA THR A 39 9.90 -9.05 7.89
C THR A 39 10.27 -10.34 8.63
N ALA A 40 10.92 -10.25 9.80
CA ALA A 40 11.31 -11.41 10.57
C ALA A 40 10.46 -11.51 11.84
N LEU A 41 9.48 -12.40 11.84
CA LEU A 41 8.97 -12.95 13.09
C LEU A 41 10.09 -13.81 13.71
N PRO A 42 10.47 -13.59 14.99
CA PRO A 42 11.42 -14.46 15.67
C PRO A 42 10.96 -15.92 15.68
N GLU A 43 11.92 -16.85 15.72
CA GLU A 43 11.63 -18.27 15.94
C GLU A 43 10.89 -18.43 17.29
N GLY A 44 9.75 -19.15 17.28
CA GLY A 44 8.87 -19.27 18.46
C GLY A 44 7.78 -18.21 18.59
N SER A 45 7.57 -17.38 17.55
CA SER A 45 6.46 -16.42 17.48
C SER A 45 5.09 -17.10 17.65
N SER A 46 4.23 -16.46 18.43
CA SER A 46 2.91 -16.98 18.77
C SER A 46 2.00 -17.10 17.53
N PRO A 47 0.95 -17.95 17.58
CA PRO A 47 -0.04 -18.04 16.51
C PRO A 47 -0.61 -16.67 16.10
N GLU A 48 -0.83 -15.78 17.07
CA GLU A 48 -1.35 -14.42 16.85
C GLU A 48 -0.34 -13.54 16.09
N GLY A 49 0.96 -13.70 16.39
CA GLY A 49 2.04 -13.04 15.65
C GLY A 49 2.07 -13.45 14.19
N ARG A 50 1.86 -14.75 13.90
CA ARG A 50 1.79 -15.29 12.53
C ARG A 50 0.58 -14.75 11.77
N VAL A 51 -0.60 -14.77 12.38
CA VAL A 51 -1.82 -14.21 11.78
C VAL A 51 -1.66 -12.72 11.47
N THR A 52 -1.00 -11.97 12.36
CA THR A 52 -0.73 -10.54 12.16
C THR A 52 0.23 -10.30 10.98
N LEU A 53 1.29 -11.11 10.86
CA LEU A 53 2.23 -11.04 9.73
C LEU A 53 1.54 -11.40 8.41
N GLU A 54 0.76 -12.47 8.37
CA GLU A 54 0.03 -12.89 7.16
C GLU A 54 -0.92 -11.81 6.67
N LYS A 55 -1.69 -11.21 7.60
CA LYS A 55 -2.57 -10.08 7.29
C LYS A 55 -1.79 -8.89 6.74
N TRP A 56 -0.66 -8.55 7.36
CA TRP A 56 0.18 -7.45 6.89
C TRP A 56 0.73 -7.73 5.49
N LEU A 57 1.21 -8.95 5.22
CA LEU A 57 1.72 -9.34 3.91
C LEU A 57 0.64 -9.25 2.83
N GLU A 58 -0.58 -9.65 3.15
CA GLU A 58 -1.73 -9.55 2.25
C GLU A 58 -2.11 -8.09 1.97
N ASP A 59 -2.19 -7.26 3.01
CA ASP A 59 -2.47 -5.82 2.85
C ASP A 59 -1.36 -5.13 2.07
N ASN A 60 -0.09 -5.47 2.32
CA ASN A 60 1.05 -4.97 1.56
C ASN A 60 0.96 -5.34 0.07
N ARG A 61 0.57 -6.58 -0.27
CA ARG A 61 0.34 -6.98 -1.68
C ARG A 61 -0.74 -6.11 -2.32
N LYS A 62 -1.88 -5.91 -1.64
CA LYS A 62 -2.98 -5.07 -2.14
C LYS A 62 -2.55 -3.62 -2.35
N VAL A 63 -1.85 -3.03 -1.39
CA VAL A 63 -1.35 -1.65 -1.48
C VAL A 63 -0.38 -1.49 -2.65
N ARG A 64 0.55 -2.43 -2.83
CA ARG A 64 1.46 -2.43 -4.00
C ARG A 64 0.69 -2.46 -5.32
N SER A 65 -0.33 -3.30 -5.44
CA SER A 65 -1.19 -3.35 -6.64
C SER A 65 -1.93 -2.03 -6.88
N ILE A 66 -2.44 -1.38 -5.83
CA ILE A 66 -3.11 -0.07 -5.94
C ILE A 66 -2.12 1.01 -6.40
N ILE A 67 -0.93 1.06 -5.80
CA ILE A 67 0.13 2.01 -6.17
C ILE A 67 0.45 1.86 -7.66
N LEU A 68 0.74 0.64 -8.12
CA LEU A 68 1.06 0.36 -9.52
C LEU A 68 -0.10 0.75 -10.46
N ALA A 69 -1.33 0.28 -10.19
CA ALA A 69 -2.49 0.59 -11.02
C ALA A 69 -2.83 2.08 -11.07
N SER A 70 -2.36 2.86 -10.08
CA SER A 70 -2.58 4.30 -10.00
C SER A 70 -1.51 5.15 -10.68
N MET A 71 -0.50 4.54 -11.30
CA MET A 71 0.51 5.24 -12.09
C MET A 71 0.09 5.27 -13.57
N THR A 72 0.62 6.19 -14.36
CA THR A 72 0.51 6.10 -15.84
C THR A 72 1.39 4.98 -16.38
N ASN A 73 1.00 4.39 -17.51
CA ASN A 73 1.74 3.27 -18.13
C ASN A 73 3.21 3.64 -18.42
N ASP A 74 3.51 4.90 -18.71
CA ASP A 74 4.87 5.37 -19.00
C ASP A 74 5.80 5.29 -17.77
N ILE A 75 5.23 5.24 -16.57
CA ILE A 75 5.94 5.20 -15.28
C ILE A 75 5.89 3.80 -14.65
N GLN A 76 4.89 3.00 -15.00
CA GLN A 76 4.81 1.58 -14.62
C GLN A 76 5.89 0.78 -15.36
N LYS A 77 7.01 0.49 -14.71
CA LYS A 77 8.05 -0.44 -15.20
C LYS A 77 8.10 -1.71 -14.34
#